data_AF-A0A0C2BQP0-F1
#
_entry.id   AF-A0A0C2BQP0-F1
#
_cell.length_a   1.000
_cell.length_b   1.000
_cell.length_c   1.000
_cell.angle_alpha   90.00
_cell.angle_beta   90.00
_cell.angle_gamma   90.00
#
_symmetry.space_group_name_H-M   'P 1'
#
loop_
_entity.id
_entity.type
_entity.pdbx_description
1 polymer ?
#
loop_
_entity_poly.entity_id
_entity_poly.type
_entity_poly.pdbx_seq_one_letter_code
_entity_poly.pdbx_strand_id
1 'polypeptide(L)'
;MGMTKDQQEDAKKVFLVGIRNGIPEGSSIPPDELKAKIKELHHRICKLETDKYDLEKRHERQEYDLKELNERSRQVARNSNGNKVADSSDSNSRFPPKVQILSKYDRQIDRRNFKERRSMYENKNAFPCFPGVAPPPTLFEKVFKKYDYELLEEEEAEEVEEYE
;
A
#
# COMPACT_ATOMS: atom_id res chain seq x y z
N MET A 1 13.40 -15.64 -12.31
CA MET A 1 12.58 -15.67 -13.55
C MET A 1 12.06 -17.07 -13.72
N GLY A 2 10.78 -17.30 -13.42
CA GLY A 2 10.15 -18.60 -13.67
C GLY A 2 9.66 -18.67 -15.12
N MET A 3 9.53 -19.89 -15.64
CA MET A 3 8.80 -20.10 -16.90
C MET A 3 7.41 -19.46 -16.81
N THR A 4 6.94 -18.86 -17.90
CA THR A 4 5.59 -18.31 -17.97
C THR A 4 4.55 -19.41 -17.75
N LYS A 5 3.33 -19.03 -17.35
CA LYS A 5 2.25 -20.00 -17.13
C LYS A 5 2.04 -20.89 -18.37
N ASP A 6 2.05 -20.29 -19.56
CA ASP A 6 1.87 -21.00 -20.82
C ASP A 6 3.01 -21.99 -21.08
N GLN A 7 4.26 -21.60 -20.79
CA GLN A 7 5.42 -22.50 -20.90
C GLN A 7 5.32 -23.71 -19.96
N GLN A 8 4.82 -23.50 -18.74
CA GLN A 8 4.61 -24.60 -17.79
C GLN A 8 3.49 -25.55 -18.24
N GLU A 9 2.40 -25.01 -18.79
CA GLU A 9 1.29 -25.80 -19.32
C GLU A 9 1.73 -26.63 -20.53
N ASP A 10 2.52 -26.05 -21.43
CA ASP A 10 3.03 -26.76 -22.60
C ASP A 10 4.06 -27.82 -22.22
N ALA A 11 4.96 -27.53 -21.28
CA ALA A 11 5.87 -28.54 -20.73
C ALA A 11 5.09 -29.72 -20.10
N LYS A 12 4.01 -29.42 -19.37
CA LYS A 12 3.12 -30.44 -18.80
C LYS A 12 2.44 -31.28 -19.89
N LYS A 13 1.93 -30.65 -20.95
CA LYS A 13 1.31 -31.36 -22.08
C LYS A 13 2.31 -32.29 -22.76
N VAL A 14 3.52 -31.81 -23.07
CA VAL A 14 4.59 -32.59 -23.69
C VAL A 14 4.95 -33.79 -22.81
N PHE A 15 5.08 -33.59 -21.50
CA PHE A 15 5.36 -34.66 -20.55
C PHE A 15 4.24 -35.72 -20.54
N LEU A 16 2.97 -35.32 -20.53
CA LEU A 16 1.84 -36.26 -20.57
C LEU A 16 1.78 -37.05 -21.88
N VAL A 17 2.07 -36.41 -23.01
CA VAL A 17 2.18 -37.10 -24.31
C VAL A 17 3.31 -38.13 -24.28
N GLY A 18 4.46 -37.80 -23.69
CA GLY A 18 5.57 -38.72 -23.50
C GLY A 18 5.18 -39.96 -22.66
N ILE A 19 4.44 -39.76 -21.57
CA ILE A 19 3.93 -40.88 -20.76
C ILE A 19 2.99 -41.77 -21.58
N ARG A 20 2.04 -41.16 -22.31
CA ARG A 20 1.07 -41.90 -23.13
C ARG A 20 1.76 -42.74 -24.18
N ASN A 21 2.74 -42.17 -24.89
CA ASN A 21 3.47 -42.87 -25.94
C ASN A 21 4.36 -44.00 -25.40
N GLY A 22 4.77 -43.92 -24.12
CA GLY A 22 5.51 -45.00 -23.45
C GLY A 22 4.65 -46.20 -23.03
N ILE A 23 3.32 -46.14 -23.15
CA ILE A 23 2.42 -47.26 -22.86
C ILE A 23 2.11 -47.96 -24.19
N PRO A 24 2.57 -49.20 -24.40
CA PRO A 24 2.30 -49.93 -25.64
C PRO A 24 0.81 -50.21 -25.80
N GLU A 25 0.32 -50.16 -27.04
CA GLU A 25 -1.06 -50.51 -27.34
C GLU A 25 -1.29 -52.01 -27.10
N GLY A 26 -2.44 -52.37 -26.53
CA GLY A 26 -2.75 -53.77 -26.17
C GLY A 26 -2.72 -54.75 -27.34
N SER A 27 -2.96 -54.28 -28.57
CA SER A 27 -2.88 -55.06 -29.82
C SER A 27 -1.45 -55.44 -30.21
N SER A 28 -0.44 -54.69 -29.74
CA SER A 28 0.98 -54.91 -30.05
C SER A 28 1.67 -55.90 -29.09
N ILE A 29 1.01 -56.25 -27.98
CA ILE A 29 1.59 -57.09 -26.93
C ILE A 29 1.19 -58.55 -27.19
N PRO A 30 2.15 -59.49 -27.25
CA PRO A 30 1.81 -60.90 -27.40
C PRO A 30 1.04 -61.41 -26.17
N PRO A 31 0.10 -62.36 -26.35
CA PRO A 31 -0.81 -62.82 -25.30
C PRO A 31 -0.09 -63.41 -24.08
N ASP A 32 1.08 -64.01 -24.29
CA ASP A 32 1.90 -64.62 -23.24
C ASP A 32 2.54 -63.57 -22.31
N GLU A 33 2.85 -62.38 -22.84
CA GLU A 33 3.48 -61.29 -22.08
C GLU A 33 2.46 -60.32 -21.46
N LEU A 34 1.19 -60.37 -21.89
CA LEU A 34 0.15 -59.46 -21.45
C LEU A 34 -0.03 -59.45 -19.93
N LYS A 35 0.00 -60.63 -19.29
CA LYS A 35 -0.10 -60.77 -17.83
C LYS A 35 1.08 -60.12 -17.11
N ALA A 36 2.30 -60.23 -17.67
CA ALA A 36 3.48 -59.60 -17.09
C ALA A 36 3.38 -58.07 -17.19
N LYS A 37 2.91 -57.56 -18.34
CA LYS A 37 2.77 -56.11 -18.53
C LYS A 37 1.70 -55.48 -17.64
N ILE A 38 0.58 -56.17 -17.42
CA ILE A 38 -0.45 -55.72 -16.47
C ILE A 38 0.13 -55.59 -15.06
N LYS A 39 0.92 -56.57 -14.61
CA LYS A 39 1.57 -56.52 -13.29
C LYS A 39 2.57 -55.37 -13.17
N GLU A 40 3.36 -55.13 -14.22
CA GLU A 40 4.31 -54.01 -14.27
C GLU A 40 3.57 -52.66 -14.16
N LEU A 41 2.52 -52.46 -14.97
CA LEU A 41 1.72 -51.23 -14.95
C LEU A 41 1.04 -51.04 -13.59
N HIS A 42 0.49 -52.10 -13.00
CA HIS A 42 -0.12 -52.04 -11.68
C HIS A 42 0.90 -51.61 -10.61
N HIS A 43 2.09 -52.23 -10.58
CA HIS A 43 3.13 -51.85 -9.64
C HIS A 43 3.58 -50.39 -9.83
N ARG A 44 3.71 -49.96 -11.09
CA ARG A 44 4.02 -48.56 -11.42
C ARG A 44 2.95 -47.60 -10.90
N ILE A 45 1.66 -47.94 -11.03
CA ILE A 45 0.55 -47.11 -10.52
C ILE A 45 0.64 -46.98 -9.00
N CYS A 46 0.77 -48.09 -8.26
CA CYS A 46 0.88 -48.04 -6.79
C CYS A 46 2.05 -47.18 -6.31
N LYS A 47 3.20 -47.26 -7.01
CA LYS A 47 4.35 -46.41 -6.70
C LYS A 47 4.04 -44.93 -6.95
N LEU A 48 3.48 -44.59 -8.11
CA LEU A 48 3.12 -43.22 -8.46
C LEU A 48 2.07 -42.63 -7.50
N GLU A 49 1.14 -43.44 -7.00
CA GLU A 49 0.17 -43.03 -5.99
C GLU A 49 0.84 -42.69 -4.65
N THR A 50 1.83 -43.49 -4.25
CA THR A 50 2.62 -43.24 -3.03
C THR A 50 3.43 -41.95 -3.18
N ASP A 51 4.15 -41.81 -4.30
CA ASP A 51 4.95 -40.61 -4.61
C ASP A 51 4.06 -39.35 -4.65
N LYS A 52 2.85 -39.46 -5.21
CA LYS A 52 1.86 -38.38 -5.24
C LYS A 52 1.47 -37.95 -3.82
N TYR A 53 1.15 -38.90 -2.95
CA TYR A 53 0.79 -38.59 -1.55
C TYR A 53 1.90 -37.83 -0.83
N ASP A 54 3.15 -38.28 -0.97
CA ASP A 54 4.30 -37.64 -0.33
C ASP A 54 4.53 -36.21 -0.86
N LEU A 55 4.36 -36.00 -2.16
CA LEU A 55 4.46 -34.69 -2.78
C LEU A 55 3.34 -33.75 -2.34
N GLU A 56 2.09 -34.24 -2.27
CA GLU A 56 0.95 -33.46 -1.79
C GLU A 56 1.14 -33.06 -0.32
N LYS A 57 1.62 -33.97 0.53
CA LYS A 57 1.93 -33.67 1.93
C LYS A 57 3.06 -32.66 2.09
N ARG A 58 4.09 -32.75 1.25
CA ARG A 58 5.17 -31.74 1.23
C ARG A 58 4.66 -30.37 0.79
N HIS A 59 3.84 -30.33 -0.26
CA HIS A 59 3.24 -29.11 -0.77
C HIS A 59 2.33 -28.45 0.27
N GLU A 60 1.49 -29.23 0.97
CA GLU A 60 0.64 -28.74 2.07
C GLU A 60 1.47 -28.06 3.18
N ARG A 61 2.61 -28.66 3.55
CA ARG A 61 3.52 -28.07 4.54
C ARG A 61 4.13 -26.76 4.04
N GLN A 62 4.61 -26.72 2.80
CA GLN A 62 5.18 -25.49 2.21
C GLN A 62 4.15 -24.36 2.14
N GLU A 63 2.91 -24.68 1.79
CA GLU A 63 1.79 -23.73 1.79
C GLU A 63 1.50 -23.19 3.19
N TYR A 64 1.57 -24.03 4.22
CA TYR A 64 1.44 -23.60 5.61
C TYR A 64 2.57 -22.64 6.01
N ASP A 65 3.82 -23.01 5.75
CA ASP A 65 5.00 -22.20 6.08
C ASP A 65 4.96 -20.82 5.37
N LEU A 66 4.55 -20.79 4.09
CA LEU A 66 4.36 -19.54 3.35
C LEU A 66 3.25 -18.67 3.93
N LYS A 67 2.14 -19.27 4.39
CA LYS A 67 1.05 -18.52 5.06
C LYS A 67 1.52 -17.93 6.38
N GLU A 68 2.26 -18.68 7.19
CA GLU A 68 2.82 -18.18 8.45
C GLU A 68 3.82 -17.05 8.22
N LEU A 69 4.71 -17.19 7.23
CA LEU A 69 5.69 -16.16 6.87
C LEU A 69 5.01 -14.86 6.42
N ASN A 70 3.98 -14.97 5.59
CA ASN A 70 3.19 -13.82 5.15
C ASN A 70 2.47 -13.14 6.31
N GLU A 71 1.95 -13.90 7.27
CA GLU A 71 1.28 -13.34 8.44
C GLU A 71 2.26 -12.65 9.38
N ARG A 72 3.42 -13.25 9.64
CA ARG A 72 4.51 -12.63 10.41
C ARG A 72 4.98 -11.35 9.74
N SER A 73 5.14 -11.35 8.42
CA SER A 73 5.50 -10.17 7.63
C SER A 73 4.46 -9.05 7.79
N ARG A 74 3.15 -9.37 7.71
CA ARG A 74 2.07 -8.40 7.96
C ARG A 74 2.10 -7.83 9.36
N GLN A 75 2.36 -8.65 10.38
CA GLN A 75 2.48 -8.19 11.76
C GLN A 75 3.69 -7.26 11.95
N VAL A 76 4.85 -7.61 11.39
CA VAL A 76 6.05 -6.76 11.43
C VAL A 76 5.79 -5.42 10.74
N ALA A 77 5.13 -5.41 9.57
CA ALA A 77 4.77 -4.18 8.86
C ALA A 77 3.81 -3.29 9.69
N ARG A 78 2.80 -3.88 10.35
CA ARG A 78 1.89 -3.15 11.26
C ARG A 78 2.62 -2.56 12.46
N ASN A 79 3.51 -3.33 13.10
CA ASN A 79 4.25 -2.89 14.29
C ASN A 79 5.31 -1.84 13.95
N SER A 80 5.99 -1.98 12.81
CA SER A 80 6.95 -0.99 12.29
C SER A 80 6.28 0.34 11.96
N ASN A 81 5.02 0.31 11.51
CA ASN A 81 4.27 1.52 11.15
C ASN A 81 3.56 2.18 12.34
N GLY A 82 3.76 1.66 13.55
CA GLY A 82 3.45 2.27 14.85
C GLY A 82 2.22 3.18 14.90
N ASN A 83 1.04 2.64 15.23
CA ASN A 83 -0.21 3.37 15.52
C ASN A 83 -0.66 4.43 14.49
N LYS A 84 0.01 4.60 13.35
CA LYS A 84 -0.55 5.29 12.19
C LYS A 84 -1.47 4.28 11.51
N VAL A 85 -2.76 4.42 11.80
CA VAL A 85 -3.86 3.67 11.16
C VAL A 85 -3.93 4.08 9.67
N ALA A 86 -2.90 3.73 8.90
CA ALA A 86 -3.04 3.59 7.46
C ALA A 86 -3.44 2.12 7.27
N ASP A 87 -4.74 1.92 7.09
CA ASP A 87 -5.34 0.63 6.80
C ASP A 87 -4.62 -0.01 5.60
N SER A 88 -3.74 -0.99 5.86
CA SER A 88 -2.95 -1.68 4.82
C SER A 88 -3.79 -2.43 3.80
N SER A 89 -5.12 -2.48 3.96
CA SER A 89 -6.03 -2.99 2.93
C SER A 89 -6.14 -2.05 1.73
N ASP A 90 -5.87 -0.75 1.89
CA ASP A 90 -6.05 0.25 0.83
C ASP A 90 -4.81 0.40 -0.07
N SER A 91 -3.61 0.00 0.41
CA SER A 91 -2.37 0.06 -0.40
C SER A 91 -2.23 -1.09 -1.40
N ASN A 92 -3.07 -2.14 -1.29
CA ASN A 92 -3.09 -3.28 -2.21
C ASN A 92 -4.48 -3.50 -2.84
N SER A 93 -5.35 -2.49 -2.72
CA SER A 93 -6.66 -2.47 -3.40
C SER A 93 -6.46 -2.20 -4.89
N ARG A 94 -7.22 -2.88 -5.74
CA ARG A 94 -7.30 -2.59 -7.19
C ARG A 94 -7.75 -1.15 -7.47
N PHE A 95 -8.41 -0.53 -6.50
CA PHE A 95 -9.00 0.79 -6.59
C PHE A 95 -8.21 1.79 -5.74
N PRO A 96 -8.15 3.07 -6.15
CA PRO A 96 -7.44 4.10 -5.41
C PRO A 96 -7.96 4.23 -3.97
N PRO A 97 -7.08 4.61 -3.03
CA PRO A 97 -7.43 4.66 -1.62
C PRO A 97 -8.53 5.68 -1.34
N LYS A 98 -9.36 5.40 -0.33
CA LYS A 98 -10.48 6.28 0.03
C LYS A 98 -9.95 7.57 0.65
N VAL A 99 -10.29 8.70 0.06
CA VAL A 99 -9.95 10.03 0.59
C VAL A 99 -10.92 10.38 1.71
N GLN A 100 -10.41 10.67 2.91
CA GLN A 100 -11.22 11.24 4.00
C GLN A 100 -11.56 12.69 3.67
N ILE A 101 -12.85 12.96 3.41
CA ILE A 101 -13.37 14.31 3.08
C ILE A 101 -13.58 15.17 4.35
N LEU A 102 -13.71 14.52 5.52
CA LEU A 102 -13.95 15.19 6.79
C LEU A 102 -12.63 15.44 7.52
N SER A 103 -12.38 16.69 7.91
CA SER A 103 -11.24 17.04 8.75
C SER A 103 -11.51 16.62 10.19
N LYS A 104 -10.51 16.03 10.88
CA LYS A 104 -10.60 15.73 12.32
C LYS A 104 -10.85 16.97 13.19
N TYR A 105 -10.61 18.16 12.63
CA TYR A 105 -10.83 19.44 13.29
C TYR A 105 -12.27 19.97 13.13
N ASP A 106 -13.05 19.46 12.17
CA ASP A 106 -14.44 19.92 11.95
C ASP A 106 -15.37 19.58 13.12
N ARG A 107 -15.00 18.59 13.95
CA ARG A 107 -15.79 18.13 15.10
C ARG A 107 -15.25 18.58 16.45
N GLN A 108 -14.20 19.41 16.47
CA GLN A 108 -13.63 19.87 17.73
C GLN A 108 -14.50 21.00 18.29
N ILE A 109 -15.19 20.70 19.39
CA ILE A 109 -15.95 21.71 20.14
C ILE A 109 -14.96 22.73 20.70
N ASP A 110 -15.11 24.00 20.29
CA ASP A 110 -14.29 25.10 20.78
C ASP A 110 -14.49 25.27 22.29
N ARG A 111 -13.43 25.07 23.07
CA ARG A 111 -13.44 25.16 24.53
C ARG A 111 -13.21 26.58 25.04
N ARG A 112 -12.97 27.56 24.15
CA ARG A 112 -12.74 28.96 24.50
C ARG A 112 -14.03 29.65 24.92
N ASN A 113 -13.90 30.57 25.87
CA ASN A 113 -15.00 31.42 26.32
C ASN A 113 -15.39 32.45 25.25
N PHE A 114 -16.60 33.01 25.36
CA PHE A 114 -17.13 33.94 24.34
C PHE A 114 -16.19 35.13 24.06
N LYS A 115 -15.59 35.72 25.09
CA LYS A 115 -14.64 36.83 24.97
C LYS A 115 -13.39 36.46 24.16
N GLU A 116 -12.88 35.25 24.36
CA GLU A 116 -11.68 34.73 23.68
C GLU A 116 -11.98 34.38 22.22
N ARG A 117 -13.16 33.81 21.93
CA ARG A 117 -13.61 33.60 20.55
C ARG A 117 -13.82 34.91 19.81
N ARG A 118 -14.42 35.90 20.47
CA ARG A 118 -14.69 37.21 19.88
C ARG A 118 -13.39 37.97 19.54
N SER A 119 -12.41 37.93 20.45
CA SER A 119 -11.09 38.55 20.24
C SER A 119 -10.36 38.02 19.00
N MET A 120 -10.63 36.77 18.58
CA MET A 120 -10.06 36.15 17.39
C MET A 120 -10.62 36.70 16.06
N TYR A 121 -11.67 37.51 16.11
CA TYR A 121 -12.30 38.12 14.93
C TYR A 121 -12.44 39.64 15.02
N GLU A 122 -12.06 40.24 16.15
CA GLU A 122 -12.17 41.70 16.37
C GLU A 122 -11.09 42.51 15.65
N ASN A 123 -9.91 41.92 15.40
CA ASN A 123 -8.79 42.62 14.78
C ASN A 123 -8.44 41.98 13.43
N LYS A 124 -8.08 42.79 12.42
CA LYS A 124 -7.72 42.31 11.07
C LYS A 124 -6.54 41.32 11.05
N ASN A 125 -5.70 41.34 12.09
CA ASN A 125 -4.54 40.46 12.27
C ASN A 125 -4.82 39.26 13.18
N ALA A 126 -6.09 39.04 13.55
CA ALA A 126 -6.46 37.94 14.42
C ALA A 126 -6.59 36.66 13.59
N PHE A 127 -5.54 35.84 13.66
CA PHE A 127 -5.57 34.54 13.04
C PHE A 127 -6.12 33.49 14.01
N PRO A 128 -7.06 32.63 13.58
CA PRO A 128 -7.55 31.57 14.44
C PRO A 128 -6.41 30.60 14.76
N CYS A 129 -5.81 30.76 15.93
CA CYS A 129 -4.82 29.83 16.46
C CYS A 129 -5.57 28.62 17.02
N PHE A 130 -5.85 27.64 16.16
CA PHE A 130 -6.44 26.38 16.61
C PHE A 130 -5.46 25.66 17.54
N PRO A 131 -5.94 24.99 18.61
CA PRO A 131 -5.07 24.23 19.50
C PRO A 131 -4.22 23.22 18.72
N GLY A 132 -2.89 23.33 18.80
CA GLY A 132 -1.95 22.45 18.09
C GLY A 132 -1.63 22.84 16.64
N VAL A 133 -2.16 23.96 16.14
CA VAL A 133 -1.75 24.56 14.87
C VAL A 133 -0.79 25.70 15.18
N ALA A 134 0.39 25.69 14.56
CA ALA A 134 1.35 26.78 14.72
C ALA A 134 0.71 28.11 14.30
N PRO A 135 0.93 29.21 15.04
CA PRO A 135 0.43 30.51 14.63
C PRO A 135 0.91 30.80 13.20
N PRO A 136 0.08 31.42 12.35
CA PRO A 136 0.52 31.73 11.00
C PRO A 136 1.73 32.65 11.04
N PRO A 137 2.59 32.56 10.01
CA PRO A 137 3.81 33.34 9.94
C PRO A 137 3.49 34.83 10.01
N THR A 138 4.24 35.55 10.84
CA THR A 138 4.18 37.01 10.91
C THR A 138 4.53 37.58 9.53
N LEU A 139 3.58 38.29 8.92
CA LEU A 139 3.83 39.02 7.67
C LEU A 139 4.71 40.23 8.01
N PHE A 140 6.00 40.12 7.77
CA PHE A 140 6.91 41.27 7.81
C PHE A 140 6.79 42.01 6.49
N GLU A 141 6.07 43.13 6.49
CA GLU A 141 6.20 44.10 5.41
C GLU A 141 7.54 44.83 5.61
N LYS A 142 8.38 44.85 4.58
CA LYS A 142 9.64 45.61 4.63
C LYS A 142 9.32 47.09 4.55
N VAL A 143 9.11 47.71 5.71
CA VAL A 143 9.07 49.15 5.82
C VAL A 143 10.52 49.64 5.83
N PHE A 144 10.94 50.25 4.73
CA PHE A 144 12.21 50.98 4.71
C PHE A 144 12.06 52.19 5.62
N LYS A 145 12.96 52.33 6.59
CA LYS A 145 12.99 53.51 7.45
C LYS A 145 13.41 54.69 6.57
N LYS A 146 12.53 55.67 6.39
CA LYS A 146 12.86 56.93 5.71
C LYS A 146 13.99 57.62 6.48
N TYR A 147 14.91 58.25 5.76
CA TYR A 147 15.96 59.03 6.39
C TYR A 147 15.38 60.36 6.90
N ASP A 148 16.03 60.97 7.90
CA ASP A 148 15.53 62.19 8.54
C ASP A 148 15.34 63.36 7.55
N TYR A 149 16.10 63.39 6.45
CA TYR A 149 15.93 64.38 5.39
C TYR A 149 14.68 64.16 4.52
N GLU A 150 14.29 62.89 4.32
CA GLU A 150 13.09 62.53 3.54
C GLU A 150 11.81 62.82 4.33
N LEU A 151 11.90 62.71 5.66
CA LEU A 151 10.82 63.10 6.57
C LEU A 151 10.64 64.61 6.62
N LEU A 152 11.74 65.38 6.63
CA LEU A 152 11.69 66.84 6.57
C LEU A 152 11.13 67.35 5.24
N GLU A 153 11.49 66.72 4.11
CA GLU A 153 10.92 67.07 2.81
C GLU A 153 9.41 66.76 2.71
N GLU A 154 8.94 65.67 3.33
CA GLU A 154 7.51 65.38 3.40
C GLU A 154 6.76 66.35 4.33
N GLU A 155 7.37 66.74 5.45
CA GLU A 155 6.79 67.68 6.41
C GLU A 155 6.72 69.10 5.79
N GLU A 156 7.75 69.55 5.07
CA GLU A 156 7.70 70.79 4.27
C GLU A 156 6.69 70.69 3.12
N ALA A 157 6.58 69.55 2.43
CA ALA A 157 5.61 69.37 1.36
C ALA A 157 4.16 69.35 1.86
N GLU A 158 3.90 68.75 3.03
CA GLU A 158 2.61 68.79 3.71
C GLU A 158 2.28 70.20 4.22
N GLU A 159 3.26 70.94 4.73
CA GLU A 159 3.08 72.34 5.16
C GLU A 159 2.74 73.24 3.96
N VAL A 160 3.37 73.03 2.80
CA VAL A 160 3.03 73.76 1.56
C VAL A 160 1.64 73.42 1.05
N GLU A 161 1.18 72.16 1.16
CA GLU A 161 -0.18 71.76 0.75
C GLU A 161 -1.27 72.25 1.73
N GLU A 162 -0.93 72.48 3.01
CA GLU A 162 -1.87 73.02 4.01
C GLU A 162 -2.16 74.52 3.80
N TYR A 163 -1.29 75.24 3.07
CA TYR A 163 -1.42 76.68 2.81
C TYR A 163 -1.82 77.05 1.36
N GLU A 164 -2.16 76.09 0.49
CA GLU A 164 -2.87 76.30 -0.80
C GLU A 164 -4.39 76.04 -0.69
#